data_AF-A0A6L4Z630-F1
#
_entry.id   AF-A0A6L4Z630-F1
#
_cell.length_a   1.000
_cell.length_b   1.000
_cell.length_c   1.000
_cell.angle_alpha   90.00
_cell.angle_beta   90.00
_cell.angle_gamma   90.00
#
_symmetry.space_group_name_H-M   'P 1'
#
loop_
_entity.id
_entity.type
_entity.pdbx_description
1 polymer ?
#
loop_
_entity_poly.entity_id
_entity_poly.type
_entity_poly.pdbx_seq_one_letter_code
_entity_poly.pdbx_strand_id
1 'polypeptide(L)'
;MKTFVKYILQKTLGLKTYLYVFALFVIVKIRWDKREKDFFCFLDMIPDDGIVLDLGANIGVTSYHLAKKLPKSAIFSFEPLTLNMDTLKRIKKRFNLKNVNEFQVAVGEKTGTLEMVMPVINNVPMHGLSHVIHKDSTEFNSGLKYQVPVVCLDEFKPLQETKKRITALKIDVENFEYYLLKGAEHLIIEYQPIIYCELWENENRKKCFDFLNNLNYSAFILHKNELVAVEKATVKKHNFFFLPGN
;
A
#
# COMPACT_ATOMS: atom_id res chain seq x y z
N MET A 1 7.78 18.33 -5.10
CA MET A 1 7.10 19.54 -5.61
C MET A 1 6.82 20.46 -4.43
N LYS A 2 7.23 21.72 -4.48
CA LYS A 2 6.99 22.68 -3.38
C LYS A 2 5.48 22.84 -3.16
N THR A 3 5.04 22.98 -1.91
CA THR A 3 3.61 23.06 -1.52
C THR A 3 2.86 24.17 -2.26
N PHE A 4 3.52 25.29 -2.56
CA PHE A 4 2.95 26.38 -3.36
C PHE A 4 2.54 25.96 -4.77
N VAL A 5 3.33 25.11 -5.44
CA VAL A 5 3.00 24.61 -6.79
C VAL A 5 1.82 23.65 -6.72
N LYS A 6 1.77 22.78 -5.70
CA LYS A 6 0.61 21.90 -5.44
C LYS A 6 -0.66 22.72 -5.26
N TYR A 7 -0.58 23.79 -4.46
CA TYR A 7 -1.69 24.70 -4.21
C TYR A 7 -2.27 25.28 -5.50
N ILE A 8 -1.43 25.89 -6.34
CA ILE A 8 -1.86 26.49 -7.61
C ILE A 8 -2.53 25.44 -8.51
N LEU A 9 -1.90 24.27 -8.68
CA LEU A 9 -2.43 23.22 -9.54
C LEU A 9 -3.77 22.65 -9.02
N GLN A 10 -3.90 22.44 -7.71
CA GLN A 10 -5.15 21.96 -7.13
C GLN A 10 -6.27 22.99 -7.22
N LYS A 11 -5.97 24.28 -7.05
CA LYS A 11 -6.96 25.37 -7.18
C LYS A 11 -7.42 25.56 -8.63
N THR A 12 -6.52 25.45 -9.60
CA THR A 12 -6.82 25.68 -11.02
C THR A 12 -7.50 24.49 -11.69
N LEU A 13 -7.04 23.26 -11.43
CA LEU A 13 -7.57 22.05 -12.07
C LEU A 13 -8.75 21.43 -11.30
N GLY A 14 -8.89 21.78 -10.02
CA GLY A 14 -9.69 21.03 -9.06
C GLY A 14 -8.95 19.76 -8.58
N LEU A 15 -9.19 19.37 -7.34
CA LEU A 15 -8.45 18.29 -6.67
C LEU A 15 -8.55 16.94 -7.40
N LYS A 16 -9.74 16.56 -7.88
CA LYS A 16 -9.94 15.30 -8.62
C LYS A 16 -9.11 15.23 -9.91
N THR A 17 -9.09 16.32 -10.70
CA THR A 17 -8.33 16.40 -11.94
C THR A 17 -6.84 16.44 -11.67
N TYR A 18 -6.42 17.22 -10.65
CA TYR A 18 -5.04 17.26 -10.19
C TYR A 18 -4.51 15.87 -9.86
N LEU A 19 -5.24 15.09 -9.04
CA LEU A 19 -4.79 13.75 -8.65
C LEU A 19 -4.68 12.80 -9.83
N TYR A 20 -5.62 12.86 -10.78
CA TYR A 20 -5.55 12.06 -11.98
C TYR A 20 -4.33 12.38 -12.85
N VAL A 21 -4.08 13.68 -13.11
CA VAL A 21 -2.90 14.12 -13.87
C VAL A 21 -1.61 13.78 -13.12
N PHE A 22 -1.61 13.95 -11.80
CA PHE A 22 -0.48 13.60 -10.94
C PHE A 22 -0.21 12.09 -10.98
N ALA A 23 -1.23 11.24 -10.92
CA ALA A 23 -1.09 9.78 -11.06
C ALA A 23 -0.45 9.39 -12.40
N LEU A 24 -0.93 9.96 -13.51
CA LEU A 24 -0.35 9.74 -14.84
C LEU A 24 1.12 10.15 -14.90
N PHE A 25 1.45 11.31 -14.33
CA PHE A 25 2.82 11.79 -14.24
C PHE A 25 3.71 10.85 -13.42
N VAL A 26 3.24 10.39 -12.26
CA VAL A 26 4.00 9.48 -11.39
C VAL A 26 4.19 8.11 -12.05
N ILE A 27 3.16 7.53 -12.67
CA ILE A 27 3.25 6.25 -13.42
C ILE A 27 4.39 6.28 -14.45
N VAL A 28 4.53 7.41 -15.15
CA VAL A 28 5.60 7.57 -16.15
C VAL A 28 6.93 7.76 -15.45
N LYS A 29 7.00 8.67 -14.47
CA LYS A 29 8.25 9.06 -13.81
C LYS A 29 8.89 7.95 -12.96
N ILE A 30 8.09 7.16 -12.26
CA ILE A 30 8.54 6.24 -11.20
C ILE A 30 9.59 5.23 -11.71
N ARG A 31 9.51 4.83 -12.98
CA ARG A 31 10.50 3.95 -13.65
C ARG A 31 11.93 4.50 -13.67
N TRP A 32 12.09 5.82 -13.57
CA TRP A 32 13.41 6.47 -13.54
C TRP A 32 13.79 6.97 -12.15
N ASP A 33 12.93 6.77 -11.14
CA ASP A 33 13.21 7.20 -9.79
C ASP A 33 14.07 6.15 -9.08
N LYS A 34 15.34 6.50 -8.82
CA LYS A 34 16.28 5.60 -8.13
C LYS A 34 15.81 5.21 -6.71
N ARG A 35 14.89 5.97 -6.12
CA ARG A 35 14.33 5.70 -4.79
C ARG A 35 13.29 4.58 -4.81
N GLU A 36 12.74 4.28 -5.98
CA GLU A 36 11.65 3.32 -6.18
C GLU A 36 12.18 1.97 -6.68
N LYS A 37 13.50 1.80 -6.71
CA LYS A 37 14.15 0.53 -7.06
C LYS A 37 13.68 -0.62 -6.19
N ASP A 38 13.41 -0.36 -4.92
CA ASP A 38 12.96 -1.36 -3.96
C ASP A 38 11.61 -1.96 -4.42
N PHE A 39 10.66 -1.12 -4.87
CA PHE A 39 9.38 -1.58 -5.44
C PHE A 39 9.56 -2.38 -6.73
N PHE A 40 10.44 -1.96 -7.65
CA PHE A 40 10.68 -2.72 -8.88
C PHE A 40 11.39 -4.05 -8.64
N CYS A 41 12.29 -4.12 -7.65
CA CYS A 41 12.87 -5.38 -7.21
C CYS A 41 11.78 -6.31 -6.68
N PHE A 42 10.85 -5.80 -5.87
CA PHE A 42 9.70 -6.59 -5.39
C PHE A 42 8.87 -7.09 -6.56
N LEU A 43 8.52 -6.23 -7.53
CA LEU A 43 7.77 -6.63 -8.72
C LEU A 43 8.43 -7.76 -9.52
N ASP A 44 9.77 -7.81 -9.56
CA ASP A 44 10.52 -8.84 -10.27
C ASP A 44 10.55 -10.19 -9.52
N MET A 45 10.26 -10.21 -8.22
CA MET A 45 10.23 -11.42 -7.40
C MET A 45 8.88 -12.15 -7.45
N ILE A 46 7.81 -11.47 -7.86
CA ILE A 46 6.45 -12.02 -7.79
C ILE A 46 6.20 -12.94 -8.99
N PRO A 47 5.72 -14.19 -8.77
CA PRO A 47 5.27 -15.02 -9.87
C PRO A 47 4.02 -14.43 -10.54
N ASP A 48 3.99 -14.47 -11.88
CA ASP A 48 2.81 -14.10 -12.67
C ASP A 48 1.77 -15.24 -12.70
N ASP A 49 1.32 -15.64 -11.51
CA ASP A 49 0.24 -16.58 -11.24
C ASP A 49 -0.34 -16.27 -9.85
N GLY A 50 -1.65 -16.42 -9.66
CA GLY A 50 -2.32 -16.18 -8.38
C GLY A 50 -2.83 -14.75 -8.15
N ILE A 51 -2.83 -14.33 -6.88
CA ILE A 51 -3.36 -13.04 -6.41
C ILE A 51 -2.27 -12.21 -5.74
N VAL A 52 -2.21 -10.92 -6.10
CA VAL A 52 -1.38 -9.93 -5.40
C VAL A 52 -2.29 -8.91 -4.72
N LEU A 53 -2.05 -8.67 -3.43
CA LEU A 53 -2.76 -7.65 -2.66
C LEU A 53 -1.96 -6.34 -2.68
N ASP A 54 -2.59 -5.27 -3.15
CA ASP A 54 -2.05 -3.91 -3.17
C ASP A 54 -2.79 -3.10 -2.10
N LEU A 55 -2.22 -3.08 -0.91
CA LEU A 55 -2.83 -2.57 0.33
C LEU A 55 -2.34 -1.15 0.56
N GLY A 56 -3.25 -0.18 0.42
CA GLY A 56 -2.91 1.24 0.28
C GLY A 56 -2.58 1.59 -1.17
N ALA A 57 -3.50 1.28 -2.08
CA ALA A 57 -3.34 1.51 -3.51
C ALA A 57 -3.30 3.01 -3.90
N ASN A 58 -3.77 3.90 -3.02
CA ASN A 58 -3.76 5.35 -3.20
C ASN A 58 -4.35 5.74 -4.56
N ILE A 59 -3.64 6.54 -5.36
CA ILE A 59 -4.06 6.99 -6.70
C ILE A 59 -3.79 5.96 -7.81
N GLY A 60 -3.44 4.71 -7.48
CA GLY A 60 -3.36 3.59 -8.43
C GLY A 60 -2.06 3.44 -9.22
N VAL A 61 -0.97 4.05 -8.75
CA VAL A 61 0.35 3.94 -9.38
C VAL A 61 0.90 2.51 -9.23
N THR A 62 0.92 1.98 -8.00
CA THR A 62 1.42 0.62 -7.71
C THR A 62 0.57 -0.42 -8.41
N SER A 63 -0.77 -0.29 -8.34
CA SER A 63 -1.73 -1.15 -9.03
C SER A 63 -1.48 -1.20 -10.53
N TYR A 64 -1.17 -0.06 -11.16
CA TYR A 64 -0.83 0.00 -12.58
C TYR A 64 0.42 -0.84 -12.90
N HIS A 65 1.50 -0.67 -12.13
CA HIS A 65 2.75 -1.38 -12.38
C HIS A 65 2.63 -2.88 -12.12
N LEU A 66 1.96 -3.26 -11.04
CA LEU A 66 1.61 -4.65 -10.74
C LEU A 66 0.82 -5.29 -11.89
N ALA A 67 -0.26 -4.65 -12.32
CA ALA A 67 -1.12 -5.16 -13.39
C ALA A 67 -0.39 -5.30 -14.73
N LYS A 68 0.53 -4.38 -15.05
CA LYS A 68 1.32 -4.44 -16.29
C LYS A 68 2.43 -5.49 -16.24
N LYS A 69 3.01 -5.73 -15.08
CA LYS A 69 4.08 -6.73 -14.90
C LYS A 69 3.53 -8.15 -14.80
N LEU A 70 2.37 -8.30 -14.18
CA LEU A 70 1.74 -9.58 -13.85
C LEU A 70 0.38 -9.72 -14.54
N PRO A 71 0.32 -9.84 -15.88
CA PRO A 71 -0.94 -9.89 -16.64
C PRO A 71 -1.80 -11.13 -16.38
N LYS A 72 -1.24 -12.22 -15.82
CA LYS A 72 -1.97 -13.45 -15.47
C LYS A 72 -2.43 -13.47 -14.01
N SER A 73 -1.74 -12.73 -13.13
CA SER A 73 -2.18 -12.52 -11.76
C SER A 73 -3.38 -11.58 -11.67
N ALA A 74 -4.24 -11.81 -10.67
CA ALA A 74 -5.26 -10.84 -10.28
C ALA A 74 -4.69 -9.89 -9.22
N ILE A 75 -4.88 -8.59 -9.40
CA ILE A 75 -4.44 -7.55 -8.46
C ILE A 75 -5.65 -7.08 -7.67
N PHE A 76 -5.62 -7.24 -6.36
CA PHE A 76 -6.68 -6.80 -5.46
C PHE A 76 -6.19 -5.53 -4.77
N SER A 77 -6.71 -4.39 -5.20
CA SER A 77 -6.26 -3.06 -4.76
C SER A 77 -7.24 -2.47 -3.74
N PHE A 78 -6.73 -2.19 -2.55
CA PHE A 78 -7.50 -1.66 -1.43
C PHE A 78 -7.14 -0.20 -1.20
N GLU A 79 -8.14 0.67 -1.27
CA GLU A 79 -7.98 2.11 -1.00
C GLU A 79 -9.29 2.68 -0.40
N PRO A 80 -9.29 3.11 0.87
CA PRO A 80 -10.51 3.55 1.54
C PRO A 80 -11.03 4.91 1.09
N LEU A 81 -10.16 5.85 0.69
CA LEU A 81 -10.58 7.21 0.42
C LEU A 81 -11.17 7.33 -0.98
N THR A 82 -12.43 7.77 -1.04
CA THR A 82 -13.19 7.96 -2.30
C THR A 82 -12.41 8.74 -3.36
N LEU A 83 -11.68 9.77 -2.94
CA LEU A 83 -10.92 10.63 -3.85
C LEU A 83 -9.76 9.89 -4.54
N ASN A 84 -9.05 9.05 -3.79
CA ASN A 84 -7.95 8.22 -4.28
C ASN A 84 -8.50 7.07 -5.12
N MET A 85 -9.54 6.38 -4.62
CA MET A 85 -10.25 5.31 -5.32
C MET A 85 -10.84 5.75 -6.67
N ASP A 86 -11.44 6.94 -6.75
CA ASP A 86 -11.92 7.52 -8.02
C ASP A 86 -10.78 7.66 -9.04
N THR A 87 -9.58 8.00 -8.56
CA THR A 87 -8.38 8.15 -9.39
C THR A 87 -7.88 6.79 -9.86
N LEU A 88 -7.78 5.79 -8.97
CA LEU A 88 -7.45 4.40 -9.31
C LEU A 88 -8.39 3.86 -10.41
N LYS A 89 -9.71 4.01 -10.24
CA LYS A 89 -10.73 3.57 -11.23
C LYS A 89 -10.53 4.24 -12.59
N ARG A 90 -10.19 5.53 -12.62
CA ARG A 90 -9.86 6.26 -13.85
C ARG A 90 -8.59 5.74 -14.51
N ILE A 91 -7.54 5.42 -13.74
CA ILE A 91 -6.30 4.82 -14.24
C ILE A 91 -6.56 3.43 -14.82
N LYS A 92 -7.28 2.56 -14.10
CA LYS A 92 -7.70 1.23 -14.58
C LYS A 92 -8.40 1.32 -15.93
N LYS A 93 -9.40 2.20 -16.04
CA LYS A 93 -10.14 2.44 -17.30
C LYS A 93 -9.23 2.95 -18.42
N ARG A 94 -8.37 3.94 -18.13
CA ARG A 94 -7.47 4.58 -19.11
C ARG A 94 -6.47 3.60 -19.75
N PHE A 95 -6.02 2.62 -18.98
CA PHE A 95 -4.99 1.66 -19.42
C PHE A 95 -5.53 0.24 -19.66
N ASN A 96 -6.85 0.06 -19.59
CA ASN A 96 -7.55 -1.21 -19.78
C ASN A 96 -6.99 -2.33 -18.89
N LEU A 97 -6.79 -2.04 -17.60
CA LEU A 97 -6.25 -3.01 -16.64
C LEU A 97 -7.36 -3.97 -16.20
N LYS A 98 -7.55 -5.05 -16.96
CA LYS A 98 -8.64 -6.03 -16.74
C LYS A 98 -8.44 -6.90 -15.51
N ASN A 99 -7.19 -7.05 -15.06
CA ASN A 99 -6.82 -7.89 -13.92
C ASN A 99 -6.78 -7.14 -12.57
N VAL A 100 -7.14 -5.86 -12.52
CA VAL A 100 -7.24 -5.09 -11.27
C VAL A 100 -8.67 -5.12 -10.74
N ASN A 101 -8.84 -5.49 -9.47
CA ASN A 101 -10.10 -5.48 -8.73
C ASN A 101 -9.98 -4.45 -7.61
N GLU A 102 -10.88 -3.47 -7.58
CA GLU A 102 -10.80 -2.35 -6.64
C GLU A 102 -11.76 -2.54 -5.46
N PHE A 103 -11.24 -2.38 -4.24
CA PHE A 103 -12.02 -2.49 -3.01
C PHE A 103 -11.89 -1.19 -2.21
N GLN A 104 -13.00 -0.46 -2.09
CA GLN A 104 -13.03 0.83 -1.38
C GLN A 104 -13.23 0.63 0.12
N VAL A 105 -12.26 -0.02 0.74
CA VAL A 105 -12.25 -0.35 2.17
C VAL A 105 -10.81 -0.22 2.67
N ALA A 106 -10.66 0.12 3.94
CA ALA A 106 -9.40 -0.05 4.64
C ALA A 106 -9.23 -1.51 5.03
N VAL A 107 -8.00 -1.90 5.37
CA VAL A 107 -7.70 -3.24 5.86
C VAL A 107 -7.13 -3.13 7.27
N GLY A 108 -7.61 -3.96 8.18
CA GLY A 108 -7.22 -3.93 9.58
C GLY A 108 -7.56 -5.23 10.30
N GLU A 109 -7.35 -5.23 11.62
CA GLU A 109 -7.49 -6.42 12.47
C GLU A 109 -8.93 -6.98 12.50
N LYS A 110 -9.93 -6.10 12.40
CA LYS A 110 -11.35 -6.47 12.52
C LYS A 110 -12.19 -5.71 11.51
N THR A 111 -13.24 -6.37 11.02
CA THR A 111 -14.25 -5.74 10.18
C THR A 111 -15.04 -4.69 10.98
N GLY A 112 -15.31 -3.53 10.37
CA GLY A 112 -16.00 -2.43 11.04
C GLY A 112 -15.88 -1.10 10.33
N THR A 113 -15.70 -0.02 11.08
CA THR A 113 -15.48 1.34 10.57
C THR A 113 -14.32 1.98 11.31
N LEU A 114 -13.51 2.77 10.61
CA LEU A 114 -12.43 3.56 11.19
C LEU A 114 -12.47 5.01 10.71
N GLU A 115 -11.95 5.90 11.55
CA GLU A 115 -11.77 7.31 11.21
C GLU A 115 -10.37 7.51 10.59
N MET A 116 -10.31 8.14 9.43
CA MET A 116 -9.08 8.57 8.78
C MET A 116 -9.01 10.09 8.69
N VAL A 117 -7.79 10.61 8.61
CA VAL A 117 -7.53 12.02 8.32
C VAL A 117 -6.65 12.18 7.09
N MET A 118 -6.97 13.17 6.27
CA MET A 118 -6.10 13.70 5.23
C MET A 118 -5.55 15.05 5.71
N PRO A 119 -4.26 15.12 6.06
CA PRO A 119 -3.65 16.36 6.53
C PRO A 119 -3.79 17.50 5.52
N VAL A 120 -3.98 18.72 6.02
CA VAL A 120 -4.00 19.94 5.20
C VAL A 120 -2.83 20.81 5.61
N ILE A 121 -1.85 20.97 4.73
CA ILE A 121 -0.64 21.76 4.97
C ILE A 121 -0.66 22.97 4.05
N ASN A 122 -0.61 24.19 4.59
CA ASN A 122 -0.68 25.44 3.82
C ASN A 122 -1.87 25.47 2.84
N ASN A 123 -3.06 25.07 3.30
CA ASN A 123 -4.29 24.97 2.50
C ASN A 123 -4.24 23.94 1.34
N VAL A 124 -3.32 22.97 1.41
CA VAL A 124 -3.20 21.89 0.43
C VAL A 124 -3.53 20.56 1.11
N PRO A 125 -4.62 19.88 0.71
CA PRO A 125 -4.87 18.49 1.07
C PRO A 125 -3.74 17.56 0.61
N MET A 126 -3.18 16.80 1.54
CA MET A 126 -2.05 15.90 1.34
C MET A 126 -2.53 14.45 1.24
N HIS A 127 -3.10 14.08 0.08
CA HIS A 127 -3.74 12.77 -0.15
C HIS A 127 -2.85 11.54 0.12
N GLY A 128 -1.54 11.66 -0.07
CA GLY A 128 -0.57 10.58 0.16
C GLY A 128 0.09 10.66 1.53
N LEU A 129 -0.57 11.29 2.51
CA LEU A 129 -0.21 11.26 3.94
C LEU A 129 -1.46 10.91 4.78
N SER A 130 -2.45 10.30 4.13
CA SER A 130 -3.71 9.97 4.75
C SER A 130 -3.55 8.74 5.64
N HIS A 131 -3.88 8.87 6.92
CA HIS A 131 -3.64 7.84 7.93
C HIS A 131 -4.88 7.64 8.83
N VAL A 132 -4.89 6.52 9.53
CA VAL A 132 -5.93 6.19 10.52
C VAL A 132 -5.73 7.05 11.77
N ILE A 133 -6.80 7.67 12.25
CA ILE A 133 -6.81 8.30 13.57
C ILE A 133 -6.90 7.18 14.61
N HIS A 134 -5.75 6.85 15.20
CA HIS A 134 -5.65 5.83 16.25
C HIS A 134 -5.07 6.44 17.53
N LYS A 135 -5.37 5.84 18.69
CA LYS A 135 -4.86 6.30 20.00
C LYS A 135 -3.34 6.32 20.09
N ASP A 136 -2.69 5.47 19.29
CA ASP A 136 -1.24 5.35 19.20
C ASP A 136 -0.62 6.22 18.08
N SER A 137 -1.44 6.98 17.34
CA SER A 137 -0.95 7.89 16.30
C SER A 137 -0.28 9.11 16.95
N THR A 138 0.96 9.38 16.54
CA THR A 138 1.70 10.60 16.93
C THR A 138 1.58 11.70 15.86
N GLU A 139 0.75 11.46 14.85
CA GLU A 139 0.66 12.27 13.63
C GLU A 139 -0.33 13.45 13.74
N PHE A 140 -0.25 14.32 12.75
CA PHE A 140 -1.04 15.54 12.65
C PHE A 140 -2.52 15.22 12.40
N ASN A 141 -3.31 15.10 13.47
CA ASN A 141 -4.75 14.77 13.43
C ASN A 141 -5.66 15.91 12.93
N SER A 142 -5.09 16.99 12.40
CA SER A 142 -5.85 18.10 11.81
C SER A 142 -5.90 17.99 10.29
N GLY A 143 -7.10 18.05 9.71
CA GLY A 143 -7.29 17.96 8.27
C GLY A 143 -8.71 17.57 7.92
N LEU A 144 -8.89 16.99 6.73
CA LEU A 144 -10.17 16.45 6.29
C LEU A 144 -10.36 15.06 6.91
N LYS A 145 -11.44 14.86 7.65
CA LYS A 145 -11.76 13.59 8.30
C LYS A 145 -12.74 12.76 7.48
N TYR A 146 -12.58 11.45 7.53
CA TYR A 146 -13.40 10.49 6.81
C TYR A 146 -13.72 9.30 7.70
N GLN A 147 -14.97 8.84 7.69
CA GLN A 147 -15.33 7.53 8.21
C GLN A 147 -15.33 6.54 7.06
N VAL A 148 -14.57 5.45 7.18
CA VAL A 148 -14.40 4.47 6.10
C VAL A 148 -14.64 3.05 6.61
N PRO A 149 -15.23 2.16 5.78
CA PRO A 149 -15.34 0.75 6.12
C PRO A 149 -13.95 0.12 6.21
N VAL A 150 -13.77 -0.81 7.16
CA VAL A 150 -12.57 -1.64 7.30
C VAL A 150 -12.95 -3.11 7.25
N VAL A 151 -12.11 -3.93 6.62
CA VAL A 151 -12.26 -5.38 6.54
C VAL A 151 -11.05 -6.09 7.13
N CYS A 152 -11.29 -7.26 7.73
CA CYS A 152 -10.26 -8.24 8.03
C CYS A 152 -10.04 -9.11 6.77
N LEU A 153 -8.79 -9.32 6.34
CA LEU A 153 -8.50 -10.11 5.13
C LEU A 153 -8.81 -11.59 5.32
N ASP A 154 -8.59 -12.13 6.51
CA ASP A 154 -8.92 -13.54 6.83
C ASP A 154 -10.43 -13.83 6.71
N GLU A 155 -11.28 -12.79 6.86
CA GLU A 155 -12.74 -12.85 6.72
C GLU A 155 -13.25 -12.31 5.37
N PHE A 156 -12.35 -11.84 4.49
CA PHE A 156 -12.74 -11.10 3.30
C PHE A 156 -13.23 -12.04 2.20
N LYS A 157 -14.56 -12.16 2.07
CA LYS A 157 -15.23 -13.07 1.13
C LYS A 157 -14.65 -13.10 -0.29
N PRO A 158 -14.34 -11.95 -0.94
CA PRO A 158 -13.78 -11.98 -2.28
C PRO A 158 -12.47 -12.75 -2.40
N LEU A 159 -11.67 -12.90 -1.34
CA LEU A 159 -10.46 -13.74 -1.35
C LEU A 159 -10.80 -15.22 -1.16
N GLN A 160 -11.69 -15.53 -0.21
CA GLN A 160 -12.14 -16.89 0.10
C GLN A 160 -12.80 -17.58 -1.11
N GLU A 161 -13.51 -16.82 -1.94
CA GLU A 161 -14.23 -17.35 -3.10
C GLU A 161 -13.32 -17.69 -4.30
N THR A 162 -12.14 -17.06 -4.41
CA THR A 162 -11.29 -17.23 -5.62
C THR A 162 -10.61 -18.59 -5.71
N LYS A 163 -10.33 -19.21 -4.56
CA LYS A 163 -9.45 -20.38 -4.39
C LYS A 163 -8.06 -20.25 -5.04
N LYS A 164 -7.63 -19.05 -5.43
CA LYS A 164 -6.30 -18.79 -5.97
C LYS A 164 -5.35 -18.48 -4.82
N ARG A 165 -4.12 -18.99 -4.92
CA ARG A 165 -3.05 -18.67 -3.97
C ARG A 165 -2.74 -17.17 -4.00
N ILE A 166 -2.55 -16.60 -2.82
CA ILE A 166 -2.02 -15.24 -2.66
C ILE A 166 -0.51 -15.32 -2.70
N THR A 167 0.10 -14.64 -3.67
CA THR A 167 1.54 -14.76 -3.94
C THR A 167 2.34 -13.60 -3.40
N ALA A 168 1.72 -12.42 -3.25
CA ALA A 168 2.40 -11.27 -2.68
C ALA A 168 1.46 -10.24 -2.03
N LEU A 169 1.98 -9.53 -1.03
CA LEU A 169 1.36 -8.37 -0.39
C LEU A 169 2.28 -7.15 -0.57
N LYS A 170 1.79 -6.08 -1.21
CA LYS A 170 2.37 -4.74 -1.08
C LYS A 170 1.60 -4.01 0.01
N ILE A 171 2.30 -3.53 1.03
CA ILE A 171 1.71 -2.85 2.19
C ILE A 171 2.34 -1.48 2.34
N ASP A 172 1.50 -0.45 2.38
CA ASP A 172 1.87 0.96 2.56
C ASP A 172 0.59 1.67 2.97
N VAL A 173 0.31 1.64 4.27
CA VAL A 173 -0.97 2.09 4.85
C VAL A 173 -0.77 3.12 5.95
N GLU A 174 0.35 3.84 5.88
CA GLU A 174 0.71 4.98 6.73
C GLU A 174 0.57 4.69 8.23
N ASN A 175 1.44 3.80 8.75
CA ASN A 175 1.54 3.45 10.18
C ASN A 175 0.40 2.59 10.73
N PHE A 176 -0.40 1.96 9.86
CA PHE A 176 -1.42 0.99 10.24
C PHE A 176 -1.05 -0.47 9.94
N GLU A 177 0.21 -0.72 9.54
CA GLU A 177 0.70 -2.01 9.01
C GLU A 177 0.52 -3.14 10.02
N TYR A 178 0.88 -2.92 11.29
CA TYR A 178 0.73 -3.95 12.32
C TYR A 178 -0.71 -4.45 12.48
N TYR A 179 -1.71 -3.56 12.46
CA TYR A 179 -3.11 -3.97 12.61
C TYR A 179 -3.63 -4.67 11.35
N LEU A 180 -3.18 -4.25 10.18
CA LEU A 180 -3.45 -4.94 8.92
C LEU A 180 -2.87 -6.35 8.92
N LEU A 181 -1.61 -6.52 9.37
CA LEU A 181 -0.95 -7.82 9.45
C LEU A 181 -1.70 -8.78 10.37
N LYS A 182 -2.19 -8.30 11.52
CA LYS A 182 -3.06 -9.10 12.41
C LYS A 182 -4.37 -9.52 11.75
N GLY A 183 -4.94 -8.70 10.87
CA GLY A 183 -6.13 -9.05 10.10
C GLY A 183 -5.87 -9.95 8.90
N ALA A 184 -4.63 -10.39 8.69
CA ALA A 184 -4.19 -11.23 7.59
C ALA A 184 -3.35 -12.42 8.09
N GLU A 185 -3.43 -12.74 9.39
CA GLU A 185 -2.54 -13.71 10.02
C GLU A 185 -2.71 -15.10 9.41
N HIS A 186 -3.95 -15.59 9.32
CA HIS A 186 -4.22 -16.91 8.76
C HIS A 186 -3.83 -16.98 7.28
N LEU A 187 -4.14 -15.92 6.53
CA LEU A 187 -3.75 -15.78 5.12
C LEU A 187 -2.24 -15.84 4.93
N ILE A 188 -1.47 -15.14 5.77
CA ILE A 188 0.00 -15.11 5.70
C ILE A 188 0.58 -16.49 6.03
N ILE A 189 0.03 -17.17 7.04
CA ILE A 189 0.43 -18.53 7.43
C ILE A 189 0.12 -19.53 6.32
N GLU A 190 -1.08 -19.48 5.76
CA GLU A 190 -1.57 -20.44 4.76
C GLU A 190 -0.82 -20.31 3.43
N TYR A 191 -0.70 -19.09 2.89
CA TYR A 191 -0.19 -18.89 1.54
C TYR A 191 1.30 -18.58 1.47
N GLN A 192 1.91 -18.19 2.58
CA GLN A 192 3.30 -17.74 2.67
C GLN A 192 3.69 -16.76 1.54
N PRO A 193 2.97 -15.64 1.36
CA PRO A 193 3.22 -14.70 0.27
C PRO A 193 4.53 -13.92 0.47
N ILE A 194 5.12 -13.40 -0.61
CA ILE A 194 6.18 -12.39 -0.50
C ILE A 194 5.57 -11.07 0.00
N ILE A 195 6.12 -10.48 1.06
CA ILE A 195 5.59 -9.23 1.61
C ILE A 195 6.58 -8.10 1.36
N TYR A 196 6.13 -7.02 0.70
CA TYR A 196 6.86 -5.77 0.56
C TYR A 196 6.12 -4.69 1.36
N CYS A 197 6.79 -4.13 2.35
CA CYS A 197 6.15 -3.29 3.36
C CYS A 197 6.93 -1.99 3.58
N GLU A 198 6.25 -0.85 3.50
CA GLU A 198 6.79 0.44 3.92
C GLU A 198 6.53 0.67 5.41
N LEU A 199 7.59 0.79 6.20
CA LEU A 199 7.55 0.94 7.65
C LEU A 199 8.35 2.17 8.06
N TRP A 200 7.72 3.13 8.73
CA TRP A 200 8.38 4.29 9.32
C TRP A 200 9.17 3.93 10.58
N GLU A 201 10.17 4.72 10.97
CA GLU A 201 11.02 4.42 12.14
C GLU A 201 10.27 4.76 13.44
N ASN A 202 9.46 3.80 13.91
CA ASN A 202 8.64 3.93 15.10
C ASN A 202 8.33 2.57 15.75
N GLU A 203 7.46 2.56 16.75
CA GLU A 203 7.06 1.34 17.45
C GLU A 203 6.21 0.38 16.58
N ASN A 204 5.45 0.90 15.61
CA ASN A 204 4.69 0.07 14.68
C ASN A 204 5.63 -0.82 13.85
N ARG A 205 6.76 -0.28 13.37
CA ARG A 205 7.79 -1.07 12.68
C ARG A 205 8.28 -2.24 13.52
N LYS A 206 8.60 -2.02 14.80
CA LYS A 206 9.07 -3.12 15.67
C LYS A 206 8.01 -4.20 15.81
N LYS A 207 6.76 -3.81 16.07
CA LYS A 207 5.63 -4.74 16.15
C LYS A 207 5.43 -5.54 14.85
N CYS A 208 5.60 -4.93 13.69
CA CYS A 208 5.54 -5.61 12.39
C CYS A 208 6.67 -6.64 12.23
N PHE A 209 7.90 -6.27 12.57
CA PHE A 209 9.05 -7.19 12.53
C PHE A 209 8.83 -8.38 13.47
N ASP A 210 8.47 -8.13 14.73
CA ASP A 210 8.25 -9.17 15.72
C ASP A 210 7.11 -10.10 15.30
N PHE A 211 6.00 -9.54 14.79
CA PHE A 211 4.88 -10.31 14.28
C PHE A 211 5.29 -11.24 13.12
N LEU A 212 5.93 -10.69 12.08
CA LEU A 212 6.33 -11.48 10.90
C LEU A 212 7.43 -12.51 11.24
N ASN A 213 8.38 -12.16 12.11
CA ASN A 213 9.40 -13.11 12.60
C ASN A 213 8.76 -14.30 13.31
N ASN A 214 7.71 -14.08 14.12
CA ASN A 214 6.96 -15.15 14.78
C ASN A 214 6.21 -16.05 13.79
N LEU A 215 5.90 -15.55 12.59
CA LEU A 215 5.32 -16.32 11.48
C LEU A 215 6.38 -16.95 10.57
N ASN A 216 7.62 -17.08 11.05
CA ASN A 216 8.77 -17.63 10.31
C ASN A 216 9.13 -16.82 9.07
N TYR A 217 8.98 -15.49 9.08
CA TYR A 217 9.52 -14.62 8.02
C TYR A 217 10.87 -14.03 8.41
N SER A 218 11.72 -13.80 7.41
CA SER A 218 12.97 -13.05 7.55
C SER A 218 12.87 -11.71 6.81
N ALA A 219 13.36 -10.64 7.43
CA ALA A 219 13.37 -9.30 6.85
C ALA A 219 14.64 -9.03 6.03
N PHE A 220 14.49 -8.36 4.90
CA PHE A 220 15.55 -7.97 3.98
C PHE A 220 15.38 -6.53 3.52
N ILE A 221 16.48 -5.92 3.08
CA ILE A 221 16.51 -4.63 2.39
C ILE A 221 17.25 -4.75 1.07
N LEU A 222 16.92 -3.88 0.13
CA LEU A 222 17.71 -3.76 -1.09
C LEU A 222 18.92 -2.86 -0.85
N HIS A 223 20.12 -3.45 -0.96
CA HIS A 223 21.40 -2.76 -0.91
C HIS A 223 22.23 -3.12 -2.15
N LYS A 224 22.62 -2.11 -2.94
CA LYS A 224 23.39 -2.30 -4.19
C LYS A 224 22.79 -3.34 -5.17
N ASN A 225 21.45 -3.37 -5.27
CA ASN A 225 20.66 -4.32 -6.07
C ASN A 225 20.65 -5.77 -5.55
N GLU A 226 21.11 -6.02 -4.33
CA GLU A 226 21.03 -7.33 -3.68
C GLU A 226 20.16 -7.23 -2.42
N LEU A 227 19.42 -8.30 -2.12
CA LEU A 227 18.67 -8.42 -0.87
C LEU A 227 19.62 -8.84 0.24
N VAL A 228 19.76 -7.98 1.24
CA VAL A 228 20.59 -8.22 2.42
C VAL A 228 19.67 -8.40 3.62
N ALA A 229 19.89 -9.48 4.37
CA ALA A 229 19.13 -9.77 5.58
C ALA A 229 19.31 -8.65 6.61
N VAL A 230 18.24 -8.33 7.32
CA VAL A 230 18.22 -7.33 8.37
C VAL A 230 18.02 -8.03 9.70
N GLU A 231 19.06 -8.05 10.53
CA GLU A 231 18.98 -8.64 11.87
C GLU A 231 18.18 -7.77 12.86
N LYS A 232 18.05 -6.45 12.62
CA LYS A 232 17.37 -5.51 13.53
C LYS A 232 16.65 -4.37 12.79
N ALA A 233 15.51 -3.93 13.34
CA ALA A 233 14.64 -2.87 12.78
C ALA A 233 15.27 -1.44 12.73
N THR A 234 16.52 -1.27 13.14
CA THR A 234 17.23 0.03 13.28
C THR A 234 17.86 0.55 11.98
N VAL A 235 17.58 -0.07 10.84
CA VAL A 235 18.09 0.38 9.55
C VAL A 235 17.39 1.68 9.13
N LYS A 236 18.17 2.66 8.64
CA LYS A 236 17.68 3.91 8.01
C LYS A 236 17.11 3.66 6.60
N LYS A 237 16.11 2.79 6.52
CA LYS A 237 15.31 2.44 5.33
C LYS A 237 13.85 2.37 5.76
N HIS A 238 12.94 2.59 4.81
CA HIS A 238 11.49 2.44 5.05
C HIS A 238 10.93 1.21 4.35
N ASN A 239 11.47 0.81 3.19
CA ASN A 239 11.00 -0.36 2.46
C ASN A 239 11.73 -1.61 2.92
N PHE A 240 10.95 -2.63 3.28
CA PHE A 240 11.43 -3.94 3.71
C PHE A 240 10.75 -5.04 2.90
N PHE A 241 11.51 -6.09 2.65
CA PHE A 241 11.03 -7.33 2.04
C PHE A 241 11.00 -8.38 3.15
N PHE A 242 9.85 -9.01 3.36
CA PHE A 242 9.75 -10.16 4.25
C PHE A 242 9.50 -11.39 3.40
N LEU A 243 10.40 -12.37 3.55
CA LEU A 243 10.34 -13.64 2.84
C LEU A 243 10.07 -14.78 3.83
N PRO A 244 9.18 -15.73 3.50
CA PRO A 244 8.95 -16.88 4.36
C PRO A 244 10.23 -17.71 4.47
N GLY A 245 10.48 -18.23 5.65
CA GLY A 245 11.56 -19.19 5.91
C GLY A 245 11.32 -20.48 5.13
N ASN A 246 12.42 -21.10 4.72
CA ASN A 246 12.42 -22.43 4.08
C ASN A 246 11.94 -23.52 5.04
#